data_AF-A0A842XZH4-F1
#
_entry.id   AF-A0A842XZH4-F1
#
_cell.length_a   1.000
_cell.length_b   1.000
_cell.length_c   1.000
_cell.angle_alpha   90.00
_cell.angle_beta   90.00
_cell.angle_gamma   90.00
#
_symmetry.space_group_name_H-M   'P 1'
#
loop_
_entity.id
_entity.type
_entity.pdbx_description
1 polymer ?
#
loop_
_entity_poly.entity_id
_entity_poly.type
_entity_poly.pdbx_seq_one_letter_code
_entity_poly.pdbx_strand_id
1 'polypeptide(L)' 'MNEKKSLIVRMRLINQIRENGLLKNYTVEKLLLELEKIKKIEMVNEDVVVTEITKKQNDILEKLGLCA' A
#
# COMPACT_ATOMS: atom_id res chain seq x y z
N MET A 1 6.55 18.33 -2.32
CA MET A 1 6.75 17.80 -0.95
C MET A 1 8.16 18.15 -0.51
N ASN A 2 8.38 18.75 0.68
CA ASN A 2 9.72 19.14 1.13
C ASN A 2 10.49 17.93 1.74
N GLU A 3 11.82 18.00 1.81
CA GLU A 3 12.67 16.87 2.23
C GLU A 3 12.32 16.35 3.64
N LYS A 4 12.05 17.26 4.58
CA LYS A 4 11.71 16.91 5.97
C LYS A 4 10.41 16.10 6.07
N LYS A 5 9.37 16.48 5.30
CA LYS A 5 8.10 15.73 5.24
C LYS A 5 8.30 14.36 4.59
N SER A 6 9.18 14.24 3.60
CA SER A 6 9.48 12.97 2.95
C SER A 6 10.11 11.93 3.90
N LEU A 7 10.99 12.36 4.81
CA LEU A 7 11.59 11.48 5.83
C LEU A 7 10.57 10.98 6.84
N ILE A 8 9.69 11.87 7.33
CA ILE A 8 8.65 11.52 8.31
C ILE A 8 7.70 10.47 7.73
N VAL A 9 7.27 10.65 6.48
CA VAL A 9 6.40 9.69 5.78
C VAL A 9 7.09 8.34 5.61
N ARG A 10 8.35 8.33 5.15
CA ARG A 10 9.12 7.10 5.00
C ARG A 10 9.30 6.35 6.32
N MET A 11 9.63 7.06 7.40
CA MET A 11 9.81 6.44 8.71
C MET A 11 8.50 5.82 9.22
N ARG A 12 7.38 6.53 9.08
CA ARG A 12 6.06 6.00 9.47
C ARG A 12 5.69 4.76 8.67
N LEU A 13 5.90 4.78 7.35
CA LEU A 13 5.64 3.64 6.48
C LEU A 13 6.47 2.42 6.89
N ILE A 14 7.77 2.60 7.12
CA ILE A 14 8.66 1.51 7.55
C ILE A 14 8.22 0.91 8.88
N ASN A 15 7.83 1.76 9.84
CA ASN A 15 7.33 1.29 11.13
C ASN A 15 6.04 0.49 11.00
N GLN A 16 5.06 0.96 10.22
CA GLN A 16 3.81 0.22 9.99
C GLN A 16 4.05 -1.13 9.30
N ILE A 17 4.93 -1.19 8.30
CA ILE A 17 5.26 -2.46 7.61
C ILE A 17 5.96 -3.42 8.59
N ARG A 18 6.82 -2.91 9.48
CA ARG A 18 7.50 -3.71 10.51
C ARG A 18 6.52 -4.25 11.55
N GLU A 19 5.69 -3.39 12.11
CA GLU A 19 4.73 -3.71 13.17
C GLU A 19 3.71 -4.77 12.72
N ASN A 20 3.30 -4.73 11.45
CA ASN A 20 2.39 -5.70 10.86
C ASN A 20 3.07 -7.00 10.35
N GLY A 21 4.35 -7.19 10.66
CA GLY A 21 5.09 -8.42 10.33
C GLY A 21 5.32 -8.65 8.83
N LEU A 22 5.06 -7.66 7.98
CA LEU A 22 5.18 -7.77 6.52
C LEU A 22 6.63 -7.90 6.06
N LEU A 23 7.59 -7.38 6.84
CA LEU A 23 9.02 -7.49 6.56
C LEU A 23 9.55 -8.94 6.55
N LYS A 24 8.79 -9.91 7.09
CA LYS A 24 9.15 -11.33 7.02
C LYS A 24 9.07 -11.89 5.60
N ASN A 25 8.14 -11.35 4.80
CA ASN A 25 7.81 -11.87 3.48
C ASN A 25 8.09 -10.87 2.36
N TYR A 26 8.26 -9.58 2.69
CA TYR A 26 8.37 -8.49 1.73
C TYR A 26 9.48 -7.51 2.11
N THR A 27 10.27 -7.07 1.13
CA THR A 27 11.02 -5.81 1.27
C THR A 27 10.05 -4.64 1.10
N VAL A 28 10.39 -3.47 1.64
CA VAL A 28 9.57 -2.25 1.46
C VAL A 28 9.34 -1.96 -0.03
N GLU A 29 10.40 -2.08 -0.85
CA GLU A 29 10.31 -1.90 -2.29
C GLU A 29 9.35 -2.90 -2.96
N LYS A 30 9.47 -4.20 -2.67
CA LYS A 30 8.58 -5.23 -3.24
C LYS A 30 7.13 -5.02 -2.83
N LEU A 31 6.88 -4.60 -1.58
CA LEU A 31 5.54 -4.28 -1.10
C LEU A 31 4.94 -3.10 -1.89
N LEU A 32 5.71 -2.03 -2.09
CA LEU A 32 5.28 -0.87 -2.86
C LEU A 32 5.00 -1.24 -4.33
N LEU A 33 5.85 -2.07 -4.94
CA LEU A 33 5.64 -2.56 -6.31
C LEU A 33 4.36 -3.41 -6.45
N GLU A 34 3.98 -4.17 -5.42
CA GLU A 34 2.71 -4.91 -5.45
C GLU A 34 1.50 -3.98 -5.32
N LEU A 35 1.58 -2.95 -4.48
CA LEU A 35 0.50 -1.97 -4.28
C LEU A 35 0.34 -1.04 -5.50
N GLU A 36 1.42 -0.68 -6.18
CA GLU A 36 1.40 0.17 -7.38
C GLU A 36 0.58 -0.45 -8.54
N LYS A 37 0.49 -1.79 -8.58
CA LYS A 37 -0.32 -2.50 -9.58
C LYS A 37 -1.82 -2.26 -9.40
N ILE A 38 -2.28 -1.85 -8.21
CA ILE A 38 -3.67 -1.53 -7.94
C ILE A 38 -3.94 -0.14 -8.52
N LYS A 39 -4.75 -0.07 -9.60
CA LYS A 39 -5.10 1.20 -10.23
C LYS A 39 -6.50 1.63 -9.80
N LYS A 40 -6.66 2.93 -9.60
CA LYS A 40 -7.97 3.57 -9.47
C LYS A 40 -8.41 4.04 -10.85
N ILE A 41 -9.65 3.77 -11.21
CA ILE A 41 -10.27 4.20 -12.46
C ILE A 41 -11.43 5.11 -12.08
N GLU A 42 -11.35 6.35 -12.53
CA GLU A 42 -12.44 7.32 -12.41
C GLU A 42 -13.40 7.12 -13.57
N MET A 43 -14.66 6.90 -13.24
CA MET A 43 -15.73 6.70 -14.19
C MET A 43 -16.34 8.04 -14.59
N VAL A 44 -17.05 8.06 -15.73
CA VAL A 44 -17.69 9.29 -16.26
C VAL A 44 -18.71 9.89 -15.29
N ASN A 45 -19.25 9.08 -14.39
CA ASN A 45 -20.19 9.48 -13.34
C ASN A 45 -19.51 9.81 -12.00
N GLU A 46 -18.21 10.11 -12.00
CA GLU A 46 -17.40 10.44 -10.80
C GLU A 46 -17.22 9.28 -9.79
N ASP A 47 -17.75 8.08 -10.11
CA ASP A 47 -17.46 6.89 -9.32
C ASP A 47 -15.99 6.47 -9.47
N VAL A 48 -15.39 5.98 -8.38
CA VAL A 48 -14.04 5.46 -8.39
C VAL A 48 -14.08 3.96 -8.14
N VAL A 49 -13.64 3.19 -9.13
CA VAL A 49 -13.43 1.74 -9.00
C VAL A 49 -11.94 1.43 -8.91
N VAL A 50 -11.60 0.36 -8.19
CA VAL A 50 -10.24 -0.19 -8.17
C VAL A 50 -10.15 -1.35 -9.15
N THR A 51 -8.99 -1.55 -9.78
CA THR A 51 -8.71 -2.76 -10.54
C THR A 51 -8.73 -4.00 -9.64
N GLU A 52 -8.80 -5.18 -10.25
CA GLU A 52 -8.78 -6.45 -9.53
C GLU A 52 -7.67 -6.54 -8.48
N ILE A 53 -8.05 -6.96 -7.27
CA ILE A 53 -7.15 -7.19 -6.14
C ILE A 53 -6.81 -8.68 -6.10
N THR A 54 -5.53 -9.01 -6.28
CA THR A 54 -5.05 -10.38 -6.14
C THR A 54 -5.01 -10.81 -4.67
N LYS A 55 -5.03 -12.14 -4.41
CA LYS A 55 -4.87 -12.68 -3.04
C LYS A 55 -3.64 -12.11 -2.31
N LYS A 56 -2.51 -12.02 -3.02
CA LYS A 56 -1.26 -11.46 -2.49
C LYS A 56 -1.41 -10.01 -2.04
N GLN A 57 -2.12 -9.20 -2.83
CA GLN A 57 -2.39 -7.79 -2.49
C GLN A 57 -3.40 -7.70 -1.35
N ASN A 58 -4.42 -8.57 -1.32
CA ASN A 58 -5.38 -8.62 -0.23
C ASN A 58 -4.70 -8.94 1.11
N ASP A 59 -3.83 -9.95 1.15
CA ASP A 59 -3.04 -10.29 2.35
C ASP A 59 -2.18 -9.10 2.85
N ILE A 60 -1.66 -8.29 1.92
CA ILE A 60 -0.90 -7.08 2.27
C ILE A 60 -1.84 -6.02 2.85
N LEU A 61 -2.98 -5.79 2.22
CA LEU A 61 -3.96 -4.77 2.63
C LEU A 61 -4.61 -5.12 3.98
N GLU A 62 -4.97 -6.38 4.21
CA GLU A 62 -5.48 -6.89 5.49
C GLU A 62 -4.46 -6.68 6.61
N LYS A 63 -3.20 -7.06 6.38
CA LYS A 63 -2.12 -6.84 7.36
C LYS A 63 -1.87 -5.37 7.64
N LEU A 64 -2.14 -4.48 6.68
CA LEU A 64 -2.04 -3.04 6.90
C LEU A 64 -3.31 -2.43 7.51
N GLY A 65 -4.38 -3.20 7.72
CA GLY A 65 -5.67 -2.72 8.21
C GLY A 65 -6.40 -1.80 7.23
N LEU A 66 -6.16 -1.98 5.92
CA LEU A 66 -6.72 -1.14 4.85
C LEU A 66 -7.87 -1.80 4.09
N CYS A 67 -8.13 -3.08 4.36
CA CYS A 67 -9.26 -3.84 3.82
C CYS A 67 -9.80 -4.75 4.93
N ALA A 68 -11.11 -5.01 4.91
CA ALA A 68 -11.83 -5.83 5.87
C ALA A 68 -11.89 -7.30 5.45
#